data_AF-A0A2J4QGM1-F1
#
_entry.id   AF-A0A2J4QGM1-F1
#
_cell.length_a   1.000
_cell.length_b   1.000
_cell.length_c   1.000
_cell.angle_alpha   90.00
_cell.angle_beta   90.00
_cell.angle_gamma   90.00
#
_symmetry.space_group_name_H-M   'P 1'
#
loop_
_entity.id
_entity.type
_entity.pdbx_description
1 polymer ?
#
loop_
_entity_poly.entity_id
_entity_poly.type
_entity_poly.pdbx_seq_one_letter_code
_entity_poly.pdbx_strand_id
1 'polypeptide(L)'
;MPMTKQRLDIPLKLKSVSDSGEFEGYGSVFGVKDSYDDVVVPGAFSKSLQLWREKNALPAMLWQHQMDEPIGVYTEMKEDEVGL
;
A
#
# COMPACT_ATOMS: atom_id res chain seq x y z
N MET A 1 18.45 -25.08 6.11
CA MET A 1 18.59 -24.39 7.42
C MET A 1 17.19 -24.04 7.90
N PRO A 2 16.80 -24.35 9.13
CA PRO A 2 15.47 -24.01 9.62
C PRO A 2 15.35 -22.48 9.72
N MET A 3 14.37 -21.88 9.04
CA MET A 3 14.06 -20.47 9.22
C MET A 3 13.46 -20.27 10.61
N THR A 4 14.17 -19.58 11.49
CA THR A 4 13.65 -19.19 12.81
C THR A 4 12.59 -18.11 12.60
N LYS A 5 11.31 -18.46 12.76
CA LYS A 5 10.22 -17.48 12.73
C LYS A 5 10.27 -16.64 14.00
N GLN A 6 10.47 -15.33 13.87
CA GLN A 6 10.29 -14.39 14.98
C GLN A 6 8.82 -13.99 15.07
N ARG A 7 8.23 -14.10 16.27
CA ARG A 7 6.91 -13.54 16.57
C ARG A 7 7.10 -12.07 16.94
N LEU A 8 6.46 -11.17 16.19
CA LEU A 8 6.43 -9.75 16.45
C LEU A 8 5.06 -9.37 16.98
N ASP A 9 4.99 -9.00 18.26
CA ASP A 9 3.78 -8.44 18.87
C ASP A 9 3.87 -6.90 18.80
N ILE A 10 3.36 -6.33 17.70
CA ILE A 10 3.37 -4.88 17.46
C ILE A 10 1.96 -4.34 17.67
N PRO A 11 1.76 -3.34 18.55
CA PRO A 11 0.44 -2.74 18.73
C PRO A 11 -0.01 -2.03 17.45
N LEU A 12 -1.26 -2.24 17.04
CA LEU A 12 -1.90 -1.46 15.98
C LEU A 12 -1.92 0.01 16.43
N LYS A 13 -1.11 0.84 15.77
CA LYS A 13 -1.08 2.28 16.03
C LYS A 13 -1.83 2.99 14.89
N LEU A 14 -3.08 3.35 15.15
CA LEU A 14 -3.84 4.22 14.26
C LEU A 14 -3.22 5.62 14.32
N LYS A 15 -2.63 6.09 13.22
CA LYS A 15 -2.01 7.42 13.14
C LYS A 15 -3.03 8.52 12.92
N SER A 16 -4.09 8.23 12.15
CA SER A 16 -5.19 9.13 11.84
C SER A 16 -6.30 8.32 11.17
N VAL A 17 -7.54 8.48 11.64
CA VAL A 17 -8.77 8.11 10.93
C VAL A 17 -9.72 9.28 11.21
N SER A 18 -10.28 9.89 10.17
CA SER A 18 -11.29 10.94 10.36
C SER A 18 -12.59 10.34 10.90
N ASP A 19 -13.47 11.17 11.46
CA ASP A 19 -14.83 10.73 11.81
C ASP A 19 -15.63 10.23 10.60
N SER A 20 -15.23 10.62 9.38
CA SER A 20 -15.78 10.12 8.11
C SER A 20 -15.20 8.79 7.64
N GLY A 21 -14.20 8.24 8.33
CA GLY A 21 -13.52 6.99 7.95
C GLY A 21 -12.43 7.16 6.88
N GLU A 22 -11.99 8.39 6.61
CA GLU A 22 -10.88 8.66 5.70
C GLU A 22 -9.54 8.35 6.38
N PHE A 23 -8.61 7.84 5.59
CA PHE A 23 -7.26 7.53 6.03
C PHE A 23 -6.28 7.70 4.87
N GLU A 24 -5.00 7.83 5.21
CA GLU A 24 -3.89 7.90 4.26
C GLU A 24 -2.71 7.07 4.80
N GLY A 25 -1.82 6.68 3.90
CA GLY A 25 -0.60 5.96 4.28
C GLY A 25 0.17 5.43 3.08
N TYR A 26 1.41 5.03 3.33
CA TYR A 26 2.26 4.45 2.31
C TYR A 26 1.90 2.99 2.05
N GLY A 27 1.56 2.67 0.80
CA GLY A 27 1.31 1.31 0.34
C GLY A 27 2.61 0.52 0.10
N SER A 28 3.70 1.23 -0.19
CA SER A 28 5.05 0.68 -0.33
C SER A 28 6.08 1.79 -0.17
N VAL A 29 7.18 1.54 0.53
CA VAL A 29 8.26 2.52 0.73
C VAL A 29 9.51 2.11 -0.03
N PHE A 30 10.26 3.09 -0.53
CA PHE A 30 11.45 2.86 -1.34
C PHE A 30 12.67 2.48 -0.49
N GLY A 31 13.59 1.71 -1.11
CA GLY A 31 14.89 1.39 -0.52
C GLY A 31 14.85 0.43 0.67
N VAL A 32 13.68 -0.10 1.02
CA VAL A 32 13.50 -1.13 2.05
C VAL A 32 13.48 -2.49 1.39
N LYS A 33 14.32 -3.40 1.90
CA LYS A 33 14.31 -4.81 1.52
C LYS A 33 13.16 -5.51 2.24
N ASP A 34 12.27 -6.13 1.49
CA ASP A 34 11.14 -6.89 2.05
C ASP A 34 11.54 -8.33 2.46
N SER A 35 10.56 -9.10 2.93
CA SER A 35 10.79 -10.48 3.38
C SER A 35 11.12 -11.48 2.26
N TYR A 36 10.98 -11.07 1.01
CA TYR A 36 11.29 -11.86 -0.19
C TYR A 36 12.55 -11.35 -0.91
N ASP A 37 13.34 -10.50 -0.25
CA ASP A 37 14.58 -9.90 -0.76
C ASP A 37 14.39 -8.86 -1.89
N ASP A 38 13.17 -8.40 -2.16
CA ASP A 38 12.88 -7.36 -3.14
C ASP A 38 13.08 -5.95 -2.55
N VAL A 39 13.48 -5.00 -3.40
CA VAL A 39 13.60 -3.58 -3.06
C VAL A 39 12.84 -2.75 -4.09
N VAL A 40 11.84 -2.01 -3.64
CA VAL A 40 11.12 -1.06 -4.49
C VAL A 40 11.93 0.23 -4.63
N VAL A 41 12.04 0.75 -5.84
CA VAL A 41 12.83 1.94 -6.18
C VAL A 41 11.93 3.07 -6.70
N PRO A 42 12.34 4.35 -6.59
CA PRO A 42 11.58 5.47 -7.15
C PRO A 42 11.24 5.25 -8.63
N GLY A 43 9.99 5.52 -8.99
CA GLY A 43 9.47 5.35 -10.35
C GLY A 43 8.95 3.95 -10.67
N ALA A 44 9.03 3.00 -9.72
CA ALA A 44 8.50 1.65 -9.91
C ALA A 44 6.99 1.63 -10.18
N PHE A 45 6.22 2.58 -9.65
CA PHE A 45 4.77 2.65 -9.84
C PHE A 45 4.33 3.61 -10.94
N SER A 46 5.23 4.48 -11.43
CA SER A 46 4.92 5.55 -12.38
C SER A 46 4.11 5.09 -13.60
N LYS A 47 4.48 3.98 -14.24
CA LYS A 47 3.75 3.42 -15.39
C LYS A 47 2.34 2.96 -15.02
N SER A 48 2.20 2.24 -13.91
CA SER A 48 0.90 1.74 -13.44
C SER A 48 -0.03 2.88 -13.05
N LEU A 49 0.49 3.89 -12.35
CA LEU A 49 -0.26 5.10 -12.00
C LEU A 49 -0.73 5.86 -13.24
N GLN A 50 0.12 5.96 -14.27
CA GLN A 50 -0.28 6.57 -15.55
C GLN A 50 -1.43 5.80 -16.21
N LEU A 51 -1.34 4.47 -16.27
CA LEU A 51 -2.41 3.63 -16.84
C LEU A 51 -3.74 3.76 -16.08
N TRP A 52 -3.71 3.94 -14.75
CA TRP A 52 -4.91 4.19 -13.96
C TRP A 52 -5.50 5.58 -14.20
N ARG A 53 -4.64 6.61 -14.31
CA ARG A 53 -5.07 7.96 -14.68
C ARG A 53 -5.73 8.00 -16.06
N GLU A 54 -5.18 7.30 -17.05
CA GLU A 54 -5.78 7.18 -18.39
C GLU A 54 -7.18 6.54 -18.38
N LYS A 55 -7.43 5.63 -17.43
CA LYS A 55 -8.74 5.02 -17.22
C LYS A 55 -9.72 5.88 -16.41
N ASN A 56 -9.26 7.02 -15.91
CA ASN A 56 -10.00 7.84 -14.94
C ASN A 56 -10.53 7.02 -13.75
N ALA A 57 -9.69 6.12 -13.23
CA ALA A 57 -10.04 5.19 -12.16
C ALA A 57 -8.82 4.88 -11.26
N LEU A 58 -9.06 4.23 -10.12
CA LEU A 58 -8.04 3.70 -9.22
C LEU A 58 -8.31 2.22 -8.90
N PRO A 59 -7.30 1.47 -8.40
CA PRO A 59 -7.48 0.08 -8.00
C PRO A 59 -8.59 -0.10 -6.96
N ALA A 60 -9.19 -1.29 -6.90
CA ALA A 60 -10.19 -1.60 -5.88
C ALA A 60 -9.55 -1.66 -4.47
N MET A 61 -10.24 -1.10 -3.48
CA MET A 61 -9.90 -1.24 -2.06
C MET A 61 -10.63 -2.47 -1.51
N LEU A 62 -9.91 -3.58 -1.34
CA LEU A 62 -10.48 -4.88 -0.97
C LEU A 62 -10.20 -5.23 0.49
N TRP A 63 -11.12 -5.92 1.14
CA TRP A 63 -10.86 -6.58 2.41
C TRP A 63 -9.96 -7.80 2.23
N GLN A 64 -8.75 -7.78 2.78
CA GLN A 64 -7.80 -8.92 2.79
C GLN A 64 -7.66 -9.67 1.44
N HIS A 65 -7.61 -8.93 0.32
CA HIS A 65 -7.54 -9.49 -1.04
C HIS A 65 -8.78 -10.29 -1.51
N GLN A 66 -9.91 -10.24 -0.79
CA GLN A 66 -11.18 -10.81 -1.25
C GLN A 66 -11.82 -9.92 -2.32
N MET A 67 -11.87 -10.40 -3.56
CA MET A 67 -12.28 -9.62 -4.72
C MET A 67 -13.77 -9.24 -4.73
N ASP A 68 -14.60 -10.01 -4.02
CA ASP A 68 -16.04 -9.80 -3.85
C ASP A 68 -16.38 -8.91 -2.65
N GLU A 69 -15.37 -8.46 -1.89
CA GLU A 69 -15.55 -7.60 -0.70
C GLU A 69 -14.80 -6.26 -0.83
N PRO A 70 -15.27 -5.33 -1.69
CA PRO A 70 -14.77 -3.97 -1.72
C PRO A 70 -15.23 -3.18 -0.47
N ILE A 71 -14.30 -2.48 0.16
CA ILE A 71 -14.52 -1.77 1.43
C ILE A 71 -14.44 -0.25 1.33
N GLY A 72 -14.20 0.28 0.14
CA GLY A 72 -14.10 1.73 -0.07
C GLY A 72 -13.55 2.10 -1.43
N VAL A 73 -13.17 3.37 -1.56
CA VAL A 73 -12.58 3.95 -2.77
C VAL A 73 -11.34 4.75 -2.39
N TYR A 74 -10.29 4.66 -3.21
CA TYR A 74 -9.18 5.61 -3.12
C TYR A 74 -9.60 6.93 -3.77
N THR A 75 -9.22 8.04 -3.15
CA THR A 75 -9.46 9.40 -3.66
C THR A 75 -8.22 9.99 -4.33
N GLU A 76 -7.02 9.59 -3.90
CA GLU A 76 -5.73 9.95 -4.49
C GLU A 76 -4.75 8.77 -4.37
N MET A 77 -3.82 8.65 -5.33
CA MET A 77 -2.68 7.74 -5.27
C MET A 77 -1.51 8.31 -6.08
N LYS A 78 -0.32 8.43 -5.48
CA LYS A 78 0.86 9.04 -6.11
C LYS A 78 2.15 8.54 -5.48
N GLU A 79 3.23 8.55 -6.25
CA GLU A 79 4.58 8.42 -5.68
C GLU A 79 5.04 9.78 -5.12
N ASP A 80 5.77 9.75 -4.02
CA ASP A 80 6.53 10.88 -3.48
C ASP A 80 8.02 10.50 -3.26
N GLU A 81 8.76 11.26 -2.44
CA GLU A 81 10.18 10.98 -2.16
C GLU A 81 10.39 9.72 -1.30
N VAL A 82 9.36 9.25 -0.60
CA VAL A 82 9.41 8.14 0.37
C VAL A 82 8.89 6.84 -0.24
N GLY A 83 7.82 6.90 -1.03
CA GLY A 83 7.12 5.71 -1.51
C GLY A 83 5.90 6.00 -2.37
N LEU A 84 4.99 5.02 -2.44
CA LEU A 84 3.64 5.11 -2.99
C LEU A 84 2.60 5.38 -1.89
#